data_AF-W2RZW6-F1
#
_entry.id   AF-W2RZW6-F1
#
_cell.length_a   1.000
_cell.length_b   1.000
_cell.length_c   1.000
_cell.angle_alpha   90.00
_cell.angle_beta   90.00
_cell.angle_gamma   90.00
#
_symmetry.space_group_name_H-M   'P 1'
#
loop_
_entity.id
_entity.type
_entity.pdbx_description
1 polymer ?
#
loop_
_entity_poly.entity_id
_entity_poly.type
_entity_poly.pdbx_seq_one_letter_code
_entity_poly.pdbx_strand_id
1 'polypeptide(L)'
;MDRRTQLQSSEASIKSLALNAQNMTAWTFMSDEDIRKANSHTILSRMLSTRTHISITSTLARENDEASRSVELRKYVHIGQGQCGTVLAFQGTDEVVKIPNGPHKQHVLYQDAQIHAAVEKAFREAPTELRAEISIPRYCTWVTPAMSQWWNSRLNLFPSEYQSPTYGLVSQRIFPLPAPVRSAIIDTFCPKQLRKSVQQDPSNRDCLVRLYLGKREPGKRAQEKSFRLRNFPLMVNDLEELKIEALGFARVMADALAILHWSAKVDGNDIEFVLGSASTETLYRTAVGPEELKYITKDSPAHNRADFDFTKRHIHVWLLDFNQCVTFDEENDPDWLQLLTRAFWFNDPYYPRPVSDHPADTALWESFAERYLYASQHLTNSAGPARFIQKIEEEGKERRTMISKQGKDSLLGALMEGCKEMQIGIKTGFISNALPHQR
;
A
#
# COMPACT_ATOMS: atom_id res chain seq x y z
N MET A 1 0.14 -30.36 -27.22
CA MET A 1 -0.21 -29.60 -25.99
C MET A 1 -1.43 -30.26 -25.38
N ASP A 2 -1.31 -30.64 -24.12
CA ASP A 2 -2.04 -31.75 -23.51
C ASP A 2 -3.42 -31.31 -22.96
N ARG A 3 -4.49 -32.03 -23.33
CA ARG A 3 -5.88 -31.75 -22.91
C ARG A 3 -6.01 -31.72 -21.37
N ARG A 4 -5.15 -32.45 -20.67
CA ARG A 4 -5.12 -32.53 -19.21
C ARG A 4 -4.70 -31.21 -18.56
N THR A 5 -3.71 -30.52 -19.14
CA THR A 5 -3.25 -29.20 -18.70
C THR A 5 -4.32 -28.13 -18.93
N GLN A 6 -5.06 -28.25 -20.03
CA GLN A 6 -6.14 -27.32 -20.39
C GLN A 6 -7.35 -27.45 -19.44
N LEU A 7 -7.69 -28.68 -19.03
CA LEU A 7 -8.74 -28.95 -18.05
C LEU A 7 -8.36 -28.45 -16.64
N GLN A 8 -7.11 -28.69 -16.20
CA GLN A 8 -6.62 -28.19 -14.90
C GLN A 8 -6.57 -26.65 -14.84
N SER A 9 -6.13 -25.99 -15.92
CA SER A 9 -6.19 -24.54 -16.05
C SER A 9 -7.62 -24.02 -15.96
N SER A 10 -8.58 -24.68 -16.64
CA SER A 10 -9.99 -24.27 -16.57
C SER A 10 -10.63 -24.43 -15.20
N GLU A 11 -10.29 -25.49 -14.47
CA GLU A 11 -10.81 -25.71 -13.12
C GLU A 11 -10.25 -24.72 -12.11
N ALA A 12 -8.95 -24.37 -12.23
CA ALA A 12 -8.30 -23.36 -11.40
C ALA A 12 -8.89 -21.96 -11.62
N SER A 13 -9.19 -21.58 -12.87
CA SER A 13 -9.80 -20.28 -13.18
C SER A 13 -11.28 -20.19 -12.81
N ILE A 14 -12.03 -21.30 -12.89
CA ILE A 14 -13.41 -21.33 -12.36
C ILE A 14 -13.39 -21.19 -10.84
N LYS A 15 -12.45 -21.85 -10.15
CA LYS A 15 -12.23 -21.67 -8.71
C LYS A 15 -11.84 -20.24 -8.36
N SER A 16 -11.01 -19.57 -9.17
CA SER A 16 -10.62 -18.18 -8.91
C SER A 16 -11.77 -17.19 -9.04
N LEU A 17 -12.61 -17.34 -10.07
CA LEU A 17 -13.84 -16.55 -10.21
C LEU A 17 -14.83 -16.82 -9.09
N ALA A 18 -14.98 -18.08 -8.68
CA ALA A 18 -15.82 -18.46 -7.55
C ALA A 18 -15.30 -17.87 -6.24
N LEU A 19 -13.98 -17.85 -6.01
CA LEU A 19 -13.36 -17.27 -4.83
C LEU A 19 -13.54 -15.75 -4.78
N ASN A 20 -13.32 -15.06 -5.91
CA ASN A 20 -13.58 -13.62 -6.01
C ASN A 20 -15.07 -13.32 -5.76
N ALA A 21 -15.98 -14.07 -6.39
CA ALA A 21 -17.41 -13.91 -6.15
C ALA A 21 -17.80 -14.20 -4.69
N GLN A 22 -17.25 -15.26 -4.08
CA GLN A 22 -17.48 -15.60 -2.67
C GLN A 22 -16.99 -14.50 -1.72
N ASN A 23 -15.76 -14.02 -1.91
CA ASN A 23 -15.20 -12.91 -1.12
C ASN A 23 -16.09 -11.67 -1.19
N MET A 24 -16.72 -11.42 -2.34
CA MET A 24 -17.60 -10.26 -2.54
C MET A 24 -19.01 -10.48 -2.02
N THR A 25 -19.52 -11.72 -2.02
CA THR A 25 -20.80 -12.07 -1.36
C THR A 25 -20.70 -12.10 0.16
N ALA A 26 -19.50 -12.27 0.72
CA ALA A 26 -19.25 -12.20 2.16
C ALA A 26 -19.26 -10.75 2.70
N TRP A 27 -19.34 -9.74 1.83
CA TRP A 27 -19.34 -8.35 2.24
C TRP A 27 -20.66 -7.94 2.89
N THR A 28 -20.55 -7.36 4.08
CA THR A 28 -21.72 -6.80 4.77
C THR A 28 -21.92 -5.34 4.37
N PHE A 29 -23.17 -4.90 4.27
CA PHE A 29 -23.53 -3.50 4.05
C PHE A 29 -23.79 -2.81 5.39
N MET A 30 -23.32 -1.57 5.52
CA MET A 30 -23.66 -0.70 6.65
C MET A 30 -24.42 0.52 6.12
N SER A 31 -25.71 0.60 6.45
CA SER A 31 -26.59 1.69 6.01
C SER A 31 -26.31 2.98 6.78
N ASP A 32 -26.78 4.12 6.25
CA ASP A 32 -26.75 5.40 6.95
C ASP A 32 -27.44 5.35 8.33
N GLU A 33 -28.47 4.51 8.48
CA GLU A 33 -29.14 4.29 9.76
C GLU A 33 -28.27 3.50 10.73
N ASP A 34 -27.59 2.44 10.25
CA ASP A 34 -26.65 1.67 11.06
C ASP A 34 -25.50 2.55 11.56
N ILE A 35 -24.97 3.42 10.70
CA ILE A 35 -23.91 4.37 11.05
C ILE A 35 -24.38 5.36 12.12
N ARG A 36 -25.59 5.91 11.99
CA ARG A 36 -26.14 6.85 12.97
C ARG A 36 -26.36 6.21 14.35
N LYS A 37 -26.67 4.91 14.40
CA LYS A 37 -26.91 4.17 15.65
C LYS A 37 -25.63 3.61 16.26
N ALA A 38 -24.59 3.37 15.44
CA ALA A 38 -23.33 2.81 15.89
C ALA A 38 -22.45 3.86 16.61
N ASN A 39 -21.73 3.43 17.64
CA ASN A 39 -20.66 4.25 18.23
C ASN A 39 -19.38 4.14 17.39
N SER A 40 -18.39 5.01 17.66
CA SER A 40 -17.13 5.07 16.93
C SER A 40 -16.38 3.73 16.92
N HIS A 41 -16.38 2.99 18.03
CA HIS A 41 -15.72 1.70 18.14
C HIS A 41 -16.35 0.66 17.19
N THR A 42 -17.68 0.56 17.18
CA THR A 42 -18.42 -0.32 16.26
C THR A 42 -18.18 0.05 14.80
N ILE A 43 -18.17 1.35 14.46
CA ILE A 43 -17.88 1.82 13.10
C ILE A 43 -16.48 1.38 12.69
N LEU A 44 -15.47 1.61 13.52
CA LEU A 44 -14.08 1.24 13.21
C LEU A 44 -13.90 -0.27 13.10
N SER A 45 -14.41 -1.03 14.06
CA SER A 45 -14.31 -2.49 14.08
C SER A 45 -14.89 -3.12 12.82
N ARG A 46 -16.06 -2.66 12.37
CA ARG A 46 -16.71 -3.17 11.16
C ARG A 46 -16.02 -2.70 9.88
N MET A 47 -15.71 -1.41 9.77
CA MET A 47 -15.23 -0.82 8.52
C MET A 47 -13.75 -1.12 8.25
N LEU A 48 -12.90 -1.10 9.28
CA LEU A 48 -11.47 -1.37 9.11
C LEU A 48 -11.14 -2.86 8.99
N SER A 49 -12.10 -3.77 9.24
CA SER A 49 -11.94 -5.21 9.01
C SER A 49 -11.99 -5.65 7.54
N THR A 50 -12.09 -4.70 6.59
CA THR A 50 -12.18 -4.89 5.12
C THR A 50 -13.35 -5.75 4.60
N ARG A 51 -14.25 -6.22 5.48
CA ARG A 51 -15.43 -7.03 5.14
C ARG A 51 -16.74 -6.24 5.02
N THR A 52 -16.69 -4.90 5.16
CA THR A 52 -17.87 -4.05 5.18
C THR A 52 -17.79 -2.96 4.12
N HIS A 53 -18.93 -2.63 3.52
CA HIS A 53 -19.08 -1.52 2.60
C HIS A 53 -20.20 -0.58 2.98
N ILE A 54 -20.11 0.65 2.48
CA ILE A 54 -20.94 1.78 2.86
C ILE A 54 -21.37 2.54 1.62
N SER A 55 -22.60 3.06 1.63
CA SER A 55 -23.03 4.12 0.72
C SER A 55 -22.78 5.46 1.41
N ILE A 56 -22.01 6.36 0.79
CA ILE A 56 -21.67 7.67 1.34
C ILE A 56 -22.28 8.82 0.53
N THR A 57 -22.95 9.70 1.25
CA THR A 57 -23.38 11.03 0.79
C THR A 57 -22.41 12.13 1.24
N SER A 58 -21.11 11.82 1.30
CA SER A 58 -20.10 12.79 1.75
C SER A 58 -19.88 13.89 0.71
N THR A 59 -19.49 15.09 1.15
CA THR A 59 -19.16 16.21 0.24
C THR A 59 -18.12 15.81 -0.80
N LEU A 60 -17.08 15.04 -0.40
CA LEU A 60 -16.06 14.56 -1.34
C LEU A 60 -16.63 13.60 -2.39
N ALA A 61 -17.54 12.70 -1.98
CA ALA A 61 -18.17 11.77 -2.91
C ALA A 61 -19.04 12.52 -3.92
N ARG A 62 -19.86 13.47 -3.45
CA ARG A 62 -20.69 14.33 -4.30
C ARG A 62 -19.86 15.19 -5.26
N GLU A 63 -18.78 15.82 -4.77
CA GLU A 63 -17.86 16.61 -5.59
C GLU A 63 -17.20 15.78 -6.71
N ASN A 64 -16.89 14.50 -6.47
CA ASN A 64 -16.36 13.62 -7.51
C ASN A 64 -17.47 13.12 -8.44
N ASP A 65 -18.65 12.80 -7.92
CA ASP A 65 -19.80 12.36 -8.73
C ASP A 65 -20.32 13.47 -9.67
N GLU A 66 -20.33 14.73 -9.23
CA GLU A 66 -20.65 15.88 -10.07
C GLU A 66 -19.59 16.08 -11.16
N ALA A 67 -18.30 15.96 -10.81
CA ALA A 67 -17.19 16.10 -11.75
C ALA A 67 -17.04 14.90 -12.72
N SER A 68 -17.55 13.72 -12.36
CA SER A 68 -17.56 12.57 -13.26
C SER A 68 -18.55 12.78 -14.41
N ARG A 69 -19.72 13.37 -14.10
CA ARG A 69 -20.79 13.70 -15.06
C ARG A 69 -20.53 14.97 -15.87
N SER A 70 -19.78 15.93 -15.33
CA SER A 70 -19.52 17.22 -15.97
C SER A 70 -18.02 17.48 -16.15
N VAL A 71 -17.52 17.34 -17.39
CA VAL A 71 -16.09 17.51 -17.72
C VAL A 71 -15.55 18.88 -17.31
N GLU A 72 -16.37 19.93 -17.40
CA GLU A 72 -16.03 21.32 -17.01
C GLU A 72 -15.67 21.47 -15.52
N LEU A 73 -16.13 20.55 -14.67
CA LEU A 73 -15.85 20.57 -13.23
C LEU A 73 -14.58 19.80 -12.86
N ARG A 74 -13.97 19.10 -13.82
CA ARG A 74 -12.76 18.30 -13.56
C ARG A 74 -11.55 19.20 -13.41
N LYS A 75 -10.77 18.91 -12.39
CA LYS A 75 -9.52 19.62 -12.08
C LYS A 75 -8.58 18.73 -11.30
N TYR A 76 -7.30 19.09 -11.27
CA TYR A 76 -6.35 18.46 -10.37
C TYR A 76 -6.43 19.10 -8.99
N VAL A 77 -6.46 18.26 -7.96
CA VAL A 77 -6.46 18.68 -6.56
C VAL A 77 -5.26 18.06 -5.87
N HIS A 78 -4.49 18.88 -5.15
CA HIS A 78 -3.38 18.40 -4.33
C HIS A 78 -3.91 17.56 -3.17
N ILE A 79 -3.47 16.30 -3.10
CA ILE A 79 -3.93 15.33 -2.07
C ILE A 79 -2.79 14.79 -1.19
N GLY A 80 -1.53 15.03 -1.55
CA GLY A 80 -0.40 14.58 -0.77
C GLY A 80 0.93 14.96 -1.37
N GLN A 81 1.96 15.00 -0.53
CA GLN A 81 3.33 15.30 -0.93
C GLN A 81 4.28 14.45 -0.07
N GLY A 82 5.13 13.68 -0.72
CA GLY A 82 6.17 12.85 -0.09
C GLY A 82 7.57 13.40 -0.34
N GLN A 83 8.59 12.56 -0.16
CA GLN A 83 9.98 12.97 -0.42
C GLN A 83 10.31 13.06 -1.92
N CYS A 84 9.74 12.18 -2.75
CA CYS A 84 10.04 12.09 -4.18
C CYS A 84 9.09 12.91 -5.05
N GLY A 85 7.84 13.13 -4.63
CA GLY A 85 6.86 13.84 -5.45
C GLY A 85 5.60 14.33 -4.74
N THR A 86 4.86 15.15 -5.46
CA THR A 86 3.54 15.67 -5.11
C THR A 86 2.48 14.91 -5.88
N VAL A 87 1.43 14.47 -5.20
CA VAL A 87 0.31 13.71 -5.76
C VAL A 87 -0.89 14.62 -5.97
N LEU A 88 -1.36 14.66 -7.21
CA LEU A 88 -2.48 15.46 -7.67
C LEU A 88 -3.57 14.52 -8.19
N ALA A 89 -4.72 14.51 -7.53
CA ALA A 89 -5.88 13.71 -7.95
C ALA A 89 -6.66 14.42 -9.04
N PHE A 90 -7.02 13.70 -10.10
CA PHE A 90 -7.90 14.23 -11.13
C PHE A 90 -9.36 14.02 -10.72
N GLN A 91 -9.99 15.07 -10.22
CA GLN A 91 -11.32 15.05 -9.62
C GLN A 91 -12.37 14.51 -10.61
N GLY A 92 -13.25 13.63 -10.12
CA GLY A 92 -14.26 12.95 -10.94
C GLY A 92 -13.76 11.72 -11.69
N THR A 93 -12.52 11.29 -11.41
CA THR A 93 -11.93 10.05 -11.94
C THR A 93 -11.25 9.25 -10.83
N ASP A 94 -10.77 8.05 -11.15
CA ASP A 94 -9.87 7.26 -10.30
C ASP A 94 -8.40 7.46 -10.66
N GLU A 95 -8.01 8.60 -11.22
CA GLU A 95 -6.64 8.90 -11.64
C GLU A 95 -5.92 9.87 -10.69
N VAL A 96 -4.63 9.63 -10.47
CA VAL A 96 -3.68 10.59 -9.89
C VAL A 96 -2.50 10.78 -10.82
N VAL A 97 -1.87 11.96 -10.74
CA VAL A 97 -0.53 12.19 -11.26
C VAL A 97 0.40 12.55 -10.10
N LYS A 98 1.49 11.80 -9.97
CA LYS A 98 2.60 12.11 -9.06
C LYS A 98 3.66 12.83 -9.88
N ILE A 99 3.95 14.09 -9.53
CA ILE A 99 4.98 14.93 -10.16
C ILE A 99 6.19 15.04 -9.24
N PRO A 100 7.43 15.20 -9.76
CA PRO A 100 8.62 15.20 -8.93
C PRO A 100 8.73 16.48 -8.09
N ASN A 101 9.25 16.37 -6.87
CA ASN A 101 9.54 17.50 -5.98
C ASN A 101 10.85 18.22 -6.35
N GLY A 102 10.97 18.57 -7.64
CA GLY A 102 12.12 19.22 -8.24
C GLY A 102 12.96 18.29 -9.14
N PRO A 103 13.89 18.87 -9.92
CA PRO A 103 14.63 18.14 -10.95
C PRO A 103 15.42 16.93 -10.42
N HIS A 104 16.01 17.06 -9.22
CA HIS A 104 16.81 16.02 -8.58
C HIS A 104 15.99 14.80 -8.14
N LYS A 105 14.65 14.85 -8.16
CA LYS A 105 13.78 13.71 -7.84
C LYS A 105 13.20 12.99 -9.06
N GLN A 106 13.50 13.46 -10.29
CA GLN A 106 12.96 12.87 -11.51
C GLN A 106 13.37 11.39 -11.67
N HIS A 107 14.63 11.05 -11.42
CA HIS A 107 15.11 9.67 -11.51
C HIS A 107 14.48 8.76 -10.46
N VAL A 108 14.32 9.24 -9.22
CA VAL A 108 13.66 8.50 -8.12
C VAL A 108 12.20 8.22 -8.47
N LEU A 109 11.49 9.22 -9.01
CA LEU A 109 10.09 9.05 -9.42
C LEU A 109 9.97 8.14 -10.66
N TYR A 110 10.94 8.16 -11.57
CA TYR A 110 10.94 7.25 -12.71
C TYR A 110 11.21 5.80 -12.26
N GLN A 111 12.10 5.58 -11.29
CA GLN A 111 12.30 4.27 -10.66
C GLN A 111 11.00 3.78 -10.02
N ASP A 112 10.29 4.64 -9.27
CA ASP A 112 8.96 4.34 -8.71
C ASP A 112 8.01 3.87 -9.82
N ALA A 113 7.94 4.58 -10.95
CA ALA A 113 7.12 4.20 -12.10
C ALA A 113 7.50 2.84 -12.70
N GLN A 114 8.80 2.52 -12.80
CA GLN A 114 9.28 1.25 -13.36
C GLN A 114 8.95 0.07 -12.44
N ILE A 115 9.25 0.19 -11.15
CA ILE A 115 8.96 -0.86 -10.18
C ILE A 115 7.45 -1.02 -10.02
N HIS A 116 6.68 0.08 -9.96
CA HIS A 116 5.22 0.03 -9.89
C HIS A 116 4.64 -0.78 -11.05
N ALA A 117 5.06 -0.51 -12.30
CA ALA A 117 4.59 -1.27 -13.46
C ALA A 117 4.94 -2.77 -13.36
N ALA A 118 6.13 -3.11 -12.88
CA ALA A 118 6.55 -4.50 -12.68
C ALA A 118 5.74 -5.21 -11.58
N VAL A 119 5.53 -4.54 -10.45
CA VAL A 119 4.75 -5.06 -9.32
C VAL A 119 3.28 -5.24 -9.72
N GLU A 120 2.66 -4.25 -10.35
CA GLU A 120 1.27 -4.35 -10.81
C GLU A 120 1.08 -5.53 -11.78
N LYS A 121 2.03 -5.72 -12.72
CA LYS A 121 2.05 -6.88 -13.61
C LYS A 121 2.16 -8.19 -12.83
N ALA A 122 3.11 -8.29 -11.90
CA ALA A 122 3.35 -9.49 -11.11
C ALA A 122 2.13 -9.88 -10.26
N PHE A 123 1.48 -8.91 -9.61
CA PHE A 123 0.24 -9.16 -8.89
C PHE A 123 -0.86 -9.63 -9.82
N ARG A 124 -1.07 -8.97 -10.97
CA ARG A 124 -2.12 -9.36 -11.91
C ARG A 124 -1.94 -10.78 -12.48
N GLU A 125 -0.70 -11.26 -12.58
CA GLU A 125 -0.36 -12.60 -13.08
C GLU A 125 -0.29 -13.67 -11.97
N ALA A 126 -0.24 -13.27 -10.69
CA ALA A 126 -0.17 -14.18 -9.57
C ALA A 126 -1.49 -14.97 -9.38
N PRO A 127 -1.43 -16.18 -8.78
CA PRO A 127 -2.63 -16.94 -8.42
C PRO A 127 -3.60 -16.08 -7.61
N THR A 128 -4.88 -16.11 -7.99
CA THR A 128 -5.94 -15.28 -7.38
C THR A 128 -6.02 -15.45 -5.87
N GLU A 129 -5.79 -16.66 -5.35
CA GLU A 129 -5.78 -16.94 -3.91
C GLU A 129 -4.68 -16.20 -3.12
N LEU A 130 -3.64 -15.67 -3.78
CA LEU A 130 -2.56 -14.91 -3.15
C LEU A 130 -2.75 -13.40 -3.28
N ARG A 131 -3.68 -12.94 -4.12
CA ARG A 131 -3.86 -11.51 -4.45
C ARG A 131 -5.26 -10.98 -4.22
N ALA A 132 -6.23 -11.81 -3.85
CA ALA A 132 -7.63 -11.41 -3.73
C ALA A 132 -7.90 -10.39 -2.61
N GLU A 133 -7.05 -10.35 -1.58
CA GLU A 133 -7.24 -9.52 -0.38
C GLU A 133 -6.33 -8.27 -0.34
N ILE A 134 -5.54 -8.03 -1.40
CA ILE A 134 -4.72 -6.81 -1.54
C ILE A 134 -4.88 -6.17 -2.91
N SER A 135 -4.81 -4.84 -2.97
CA SER A 135 -4.89 -4.08 -4.22
C SER A 135 -3.59 -3.33 -4.48
N ILE A 136 -3.16 -3.35 -5.74
CA ILE A 136 -2.09 -2.49 -6.24
C ILE A 136 -2.76 -1.40 -7.09
N PRO A 137 -2.45 -0.10 -6.91
CA PRO A 137 -2.93 0.92 -7.82
C PRO A 137 -2.54 0.56 -9.25
N ARG A 138 -3.47 0.60 -10.21
CA ARG A 138 -3.13 0.36 -11.61
C ARG A 138 -2.09 1.37 -12.11
N TYR A 139 -1.03 0.90 -12.76
CA TYR A 139 -0.13 1.76 -13.53
C TYR A 139 -0.84 2.21 -14.81
N CYS A 140 -0.88 3.52 -15.08
CA CYS A 140 -1.49 4.05 -16.30
C CYS A 140 -0.45 4.40 -17.35
N THR A 141 0.44 5.34 -17.05
CA THR A 141 1.48 5.79 -17.99
C THR A 141 2.54 6.67 -17.31
N TRP A 142 3.67 6.83 -17.97
CA TRP A 142 4.68 7.84 -17.67
C TRP A 142 4.52 9.03 -18.62
N VAL A 143 4.34 10.24 -18.05
CA VAL A 143 4.25 11.48 -18.82
C VAL A 143 5.58 12.20 -18.83
N THR A 144 5.94 12.80 -19.97
CA THR A 144 7.16 13.60 -20.13
C THR A 144 6.82 15.03 -20.54
N PRO A 145 7.72 16.00 -20.36
CA PRO A 145 7.51 17.38 -20.82
C PRO A 145 7.27 17.48 -22.34
N ALA A 146 7.78 16.52 -23.12
CA ALA A 146 7.65 16.50 -24.57
C ALA A 146 6.25 16.07 -25.06
N MET A 147 5.37 15.57 -24.17
CA MET A 147 4.01 15.14 -24.54
C MET A 147 3.06 16.34 -24.65
N SER A 148 3.26 17.21 -25.65
CA SER A 148 2.53 18.47 -25.79
C SER A 148 1.01 18.29 -25.87
N GLN A 149 0.51 17.24 -26.52
CA GLN A 149 -0.94 16.99 -26.59
C GLN A 149 -1.53 16.70 -25.21
N TRP A 150 -0.84 15.91 -24.38
CA TRP A 150 -1.28 15.60 -23.03
C TRP A 150 -1.29 16.86 -22.16
N TRP A 151 -0.18 17.62 -22.17
CA TRP A 151 -0.07 18.85 -21.40
C TRP A 151 -1.07 19.91 -21.87
N ASN A 152 -1.19 20.20 -23.16
CA ASN A 152 -2.12 21.21 -23.67
C ASN A 152 -3.59 20.92 -23.28
N SER A 153 -3.97 19.63 -23.21
CA SER A 153 -5.32 19.23 -22.81
C SER A 153 -5.60 19.32 -21.30
N ARG A 154 -4.56 19.42 -20.46
CA ARG A 154 -4.67 19.26 -19.00
C ARG A 154 -4.06 20.41 -18.19
N LEU A 155 -3.15 21.19 -18.76
CA LEU A 155 -2.34 22.17 -18.02
C LEU A 155 -3.21 23.17 -17.24
N ASN A 156 -4.25 23.72 -17.88
CA ASN A 156 -5.17 24.68 -17.25
C ASN A 156 -6.02 24.06 -16.12
N LEU A 157 -6.04 22.73 -15.99
CA LEU A 157 -6.74 22.00 -14.94
C LEU A 157 -5.88 21.84 -13.68
N PHE A 158 -4.57 22.10 -13.76
CA PHE A 158 -3.67 22.04 -12.61
C PHE A 158 -3.79 23.29 -11.72
N PRO A 159 -3.54 23.18 -10.40
CA PRO A 159 -3.27 24.33 -9.55
C PRO A 159 -2.14 25.19 -10.15
N SER A 160 -2.20 26.51 -9.99
CA SER A 160 -1.32 27.46 -10.68
C SER A 160 0.17 27.18 -10.46
N GLU A 161 0.54 26.69 -9.29
CA GLU A 161 1.91 26.32 -8.94
C GLU A 161 2.45 25.09 -9.70
N TYR A 162 1.57 24.32 -10.35
CA TYR A 162 1.91 23.11 -11.11
C TYR A 162 1.59 23.23 -12.61
N GLN A 163 1.28 24.43 -13.11
CA GLN A 163 0.98 24.69 -14.52
C GLN A 163 2.27 24.81 -15.36
N SER A 164 3.12 23.80 -15.31
CA SER A 164 4.29 23.70 -16.20
C SER A 164 4.53 22.24 -16.60
N PRO A 165 4.79 21.96 -17.89
CA PRO A 165 5.13 20.61 -18.32
C PRO A 165 6.32 20.03 -17.54
N THR A 166 6.15 18.82 -17.03
CA THR A 166 7.15 18.11 -16.23
C THR A 166 7.08 16.61 -16.51
N TYR A 167 7.84 15.82 -15.76
CA TYR A 167 7.67 14.37 -15.71
C TYR A 167 6.57 14.00 -14.73
N GLY A 168 5.90 12.87 -14.93
CA GLY A 168 4.90 12.41 -13.97
C GLY A 168 4.56 10.93 -14.11
N LEU A 169 4.30 10.30 -12.97
CA LEU A 169 3.71 8.97 -12.89
C LEU A 169 2.19 9.12 -12.81
N VAL A 170 1.48 8.62 -13.81
CA VAL A 170 0.01 8.54 -13.80
C VAL A 170 -0.40 7.15 -13.35
N SER A 171 -1.21 7.07 -12.30
CA SER A 171 -1.67 5.81 -11.73
C SER A 171 -3.09 5.92 -11.20
N GLN A 172 -3.65 4.79 -10.80
CA GLN A 172 -4.92 4.77 -10.09
C GLN A 172 -4.82 5.48 -8.73
N ARG A 173 -5.90 6.16 -8.38
CA ARG A 173 -6.12 6.80 -7.08
C ARG A 173 -6.61 5.77 -6.07
N ILE A 174 -5.92 5.71 -4.93
CA ILE A 174 -6.48 5.17 -3.70
C ILE A 174 -7.31 6.28 -3.07
N PHE A 175 -8.61 6.06 -2.90
CA PHE A 175 -9.45 7.09 -2.30
C PHE A 175 -9.36 7.03 -0.77
N PRO A 176 -9.49 8.18 -0.09
CA PRO A 176 -9.40 8.22 1.36
C PRO A 176 -10.55 7.49 2.03
N LEU A 177 -10.37 7.07 3.28
CA LEU A 177 -11.40 6.42 4.07
C LEU A 177 -12.70 7.25 4.12
N PRO A 178 -13.89 6.60 4.12
CA PRO A 178 -15.18 7.27 4.23
C PRO A 178 -15.28 8.26 5.40
N ALA A 179 -16.06 9.34 5.24
CA ALA A 179 -16.19 10.38 6.26
C ALA A 179 -16.61 9.86 7.66
N PRO A 180 -17.56 8.92 7.80
CA PRO A 180 -17.91 8.37 9.11
C PRO A 180 -16.75 7.64 9.79
N VAL A 181 -15.91 6.95 9.01
CA VAL A 181 -14.72 6.25 9.51
C VAL A 181 -13.68 7.24 9.98
N ARG A 182 -13.42 8.31 9.21
CA ARG A 182 -12.51 9.39 9.60
C ARG A 182 -12.94 10.06 10.91
N SER A 183 -14.23 10.38 11.05
CA SER A 183 -14.77 10.93 12.30
C SER A 183 -14.61 9.95 13.46
N ALA A 184 -14.88 8.66 13.24
CA ALA A 184 -14.71 7.64 14.26
C ALA A 184 -13.23 7.49 14.69
N ILE A 185 -12.25 7.60 13.77
CA ILE A 185 -10.82 7.60 14.11
C ILE A 185 -10.49 8.79 15.02
N ILE A 186 -11.00 9.98 14.70
CA ILE A 186 -10.81 11.17 15.54
C ILE A 186 -11.44 10.94 16.93
N ASP A 187 -12.67 10.45 16.98
CA ASP A 187 -13.38 10.28 18.24
C ASP A 187 -12.78 9.19 19.15
N THR A 188 -12.16 8.17 18.57
CA THR A 188 -11.51 7.09 19.32
C THR A 188 -10.08 7.47 19.72
N PHE A 189 -9.26 7.98 18.80
CA PHE A 189 -7.81 8.10 19.00
C PHE A 189 -7.29 9.52 19.21
N CYS A 190 -8.03 10.55 18.81
CA CYS A 190 -7.56 11.93 18.91
C CYS A 190 -7.76 12.48 20.33
N PRO A 191 -6.72 13.09 20.95
CA PRO A 191 -6.86 13.81 22.21
C PRO A 191 -7.98 14.84 22.15
N LYS A 192 -8.82 14.90 23.19
CA LYS A 192 -10.06 15.71 23.20
C LYS A 192 -9.82 17.17 22.81
N GLN A 193 -8.71 17.75 23.25
CA GLN A 193 -8.32 19.13 22.97
C GLN A 193 -7.96 19.40 21.50
N LEU A 194 -7.60 18.38 20.72
CA LEU A 194 -7.21 18.52 19.30
C LEU A 194 -8.36 18.22 18.33
N ARG A 195 -9.43 17.56 18.76
CA ARG A 195 -10.49 17.06 17.86
C ARG A 195 -11.05 18.12 16.93
N LYS A 196 -11.36 19.30 17.47
CA LYS A 196 -11.95 20.39 16.68
C LYS A 196 -11.01 20.89 15.59
N SER A 197 -9.72 21.09 15.88
CA SER A 197 -8.75 21.54 14.88
C SER A 197 -8.49 20.47 13.82
N VAL A 198 -8.41 19.20 14.23
CA VAL A 198 -8.23 18.07 13.31
C VAL A 198 -9.43 17.90 12.37
N GLN A 199 -10.66 18.04 12.88
CA GLN A 199 -11.88 17.97 12.05
C GLN A 199 -11.98 19.10 11.02
N GLN A 200 -11.43 20.28 11.33
CA GLN A 200 -11.49 21.46 10.48
C GLN A 200 -10.37 21.51 9.44
N ASP A 201 -9.26 20.81 9.66
CA ASP A 201 -8.12 20.76 8.74
C ASP A 201 -8.49 20.01 7.44
N PRO A 202 -8.52 20.68 6.28
CA PRO A 202 -8.89 20.06 5.01
C PRO A 202 -7.97 18.91 4.60
N SER A 203 -6.70 18.92 5.03
CA SER A 203 -5.72 17.87 4.68
C SER A 203 -6.08 16.51 5.27
N ASN A 204 -6.89 16.49 6.32
CA ASN A 204 -7.41 15.27 6.94
C ASN A 204 -8.54 14.61 6.13
N ARG A 205 -9.01 15.23 5.04
CA ARG A 205 -9.90 14.58 4.06
C ARG A 205 -9.19 13.50 3.26
N ASP A 206 -7.86 13.60 3.09
CA ASP A 206 -7.02 12.63 2.37
C ASP A 206 -6.47 11.55 3.31
N CYS A 207 -7.36 10.94 4.10
CA CYS A 207 -7.00 9.94 5.11
C CYS A 207 -6.77 8.56 4.48
N LEU A 208 -5.50 8.13 4.49
CA LEU A 208 -5.09 6.74 4.36
C LEU A 208 -4.51 6.30 5.71
N VAL A 209 -4.80 5.07 6.12
CA VAL A 209 -4.35 4.51 7.39
C VAL A 209 -3.24 3.50 7.13
N ARG A 210 -2.06 3.65 7.75
CA ARG A 210 -0.94 2.71 7.63
C ARG A 210 -1.10 1.57 8.63
N LEU A 211 -1.00 0.33 8.17
CA LEU A 211 -1.25 -0.85 8.99
C LEU A 211 0.06 -1.45 9.53
N TYR A 212 0.30 -1.34 10.83
CA TYR A 212 1.55 -1.75 11.46
C TYR A 212 1.35 -2.96 12.38
N LEU A 213 1.69 -4.16 11.91
CA LEU A 213 1.62 -5.38 12.72
C LEU A 213 2.87 -5.65 13.55
N GLY A 214 3.99 -4.99 13.24
CA GLY A 214 5.26 -5.11 13.96
C GLY A 214 5.47 -4.06 15.04
N LYS A 215 4.44 -3.28 15.40
CA LYS A 215 4.57 -2.11 16.26
C LYS A 215 3.47 -2.03 17.29
N ARG A 216 3.86 -1.82 18.55
CA ARG A 216 2.98 -1.52 19.69
C ARG A 216 3.45 -0.26 20.39
N GLU A 217 2.55 0.70 20.62
CA GLU A 217 2.84 1.91 21.40
C GLU A 217 1.68 2.24 22.37
N PRO A 218 1.43 1.38 23.38
CA PRO A 218 0.32 1.57 24.30
C PRO A 218 0.44 2.90 25.06
N GLY A 219 -0.67 3.65 25.16
CA GLY A 219 -0.76 4.89 25.94
C GLY A 219 -0.08 6.12 25.34
N LYS A 220 0.70 5.99 24.26
CA LYS A 220 1.45 7.11 23.67
C LYS A 220 0.55 8.18 23.05
N ARG A 221 -0.54 7.78 22.39
CA ARG A 221 -1.47 8.70 21.71
C ARG A 221 -2.16 9.69 22.64
N ALA A 222 -2.44 9.29 23.88
CA ALA A 222 -3.06 10.18 24.86
C ALA A 222 -2.17 11.38 25.21
N GLN A 223 -0.86 11.28 24.95
CA GLN A 223 0.15 12.29 25.26
C GLN A 223 0.60 13.09 24.03
N GLU A 224 0.07 12.80 22.84
CA GLU A 224 0.47 13.46 21.61
C GLU A 224 0.02 14.92 21.57
N LYS A 225 0.94 15.79 21.16
CA LYS A 225 0.68 17.23 20.98
C LYS A 225 0.14 17.58 19.58
N SER A 226 0.11 16.61 18.68
CA SER A 226 -0.34 16.75 17.30
C SER A 226 -1.04 15.48 16.85
N PHE A 227 -2.06 15.59 16.01
CA PHE A 227 -2.78 14.46 15.46
C PHE A 227 -3.16 14.74 14.01
N ARG A 228 -3.00 13.76 13.12
CA ARG A 228 -3.33 13.88 11.69
C ARG A 228 -3.93 12.57 11.19
N LEU A 229 -4.86 12.66 10.25
CA LEU A 229 -5.49 11.50 9.61
C LEU A 229 -4.73 11.03 8.36
N ARG A 230 -3.96 11.91 7.73
CA ARG A 230 -3.10 11.53 6.61
C ARG A 230 -1.98 10.64 7.13
N ASN A 231 -1.83 9.46 6.55
CA ASN A 231 -0.89 8.41 6.98
C ASN A 231 -1.06 8.04 8.46
N PHE A 232 -2.32 7.98 8.94
CA PHE A 232 -2.60 7.65 10.33
C PHE A 232 -2.06 6.25 10.66
N PRO A 233 -1.16 6.11 11.65
CA PRO A 233 -0.63 4.81 12.02
C PRO A 233 -1.70 4.00 12.75
N LEU A 234 -2.03 2.80 12.30
CA LEU A 234 -2.88 1.83 13.00
C LEU A 234 -2.01 0.63 13.40
N MET A 235 -1.71 0.55 14.68
CA MET A 235 -0.81 -0.43 15.27
C MET A 235 -1.57 -1.69 15.70
N VAL A 236 -0.84 -2.80 15.90
CA VAL A 236 -1.46 -4.07 16.29
C VAL A 236 -2.29 -3.98 17.57
N ASN A 237 -1.85 -3.19 18.56
CA ASN A 237 -2.60 -3.00 19.80
C ASN A 237 -3.91 -2.20 19.58
N ASP A 238 -4.01 -1.42 18.51
CA ASP A 238 -5.26 -0.74 18.15
C ASP A 238 -6.23 -1.71 17.50
N LEU A 239 -5.74 -2.64 16.69
CA LEU A 239 -6.57 -3.70 16.12
C LEU A 239 -7.17 -4.56 17.22
N GLU A 240 -6.37 -4.91 18.23
CA GLU A 240 -6.83 -5.63 19.42
C GLU A 240 -7.88 -4.84 20.19
N GLU A 241 -7.63 -3.55 20.45
CA GLU A 241 -8.60 -2.67 21.12
C GLU A 241 -9.92 -2.62 20.34
N LEU A 242 -9.85 -2.50 19.02
CA LEU A 242 -10.98 -2.49 18.09
C LEU A 242 -11.60 -3.88 17.83
N LYS A 243 -11.02 -4.94 18.40
CA LYS A 243 -11.42 -6.34 18.18
C LYS A 243 -11.42 -6.74 16.69
N ILE A 244 -10.47 -6.21 15.94
CA ILE A 244 -10.22 -6.55 14.54
C ILE A 244 -9.18 -7.67 14.49
N GLU A 245 -9.47 -8.72 13.72
CA GLU A 245 -8.58 -9.87 13.58
C GLU A 245 -7.31 -9.49 12.80
N ALA A 246 -6.16 -9.45 13.48
CA ALA A 246 -4.88 -9.08 12.86
C ALA A 246 -4.23 -10.23 12.05
N LEU A 247 -4.61 -11.49 12.29
CA LEU A 247 -4.03 -12.66 11.61
C LEU A 247 -4.32 -12.64 10.11
N GLY A 248 -5.55 -12.29 9.70
CA GLY A 248 -5.89 -12.06 8.30
C GLY A 248 -4.93 -11.07 7.62
N PHE A 249 -4.67 -9.92 8.24
CA PHE A 249 -3.72 -8.94 7.68
C PHE A 249 -2.29 -9.46 7.60
N ALA A 250 -1.83 -10.25 8.58
CA ALA A 250 -0.51 -10.86 8.51
C ALA A 250 -0.38 -11.79 7.29
N ARG A 251 -1.44 -12.56 6.99
CA ARG A 251 -1.49 -13.43 5.81
C ARG A 251 -1.47 -12.62 4.50
N VAL A 252 -2.24 -11.53 4.43
CA VAL A 252 -2.25 -10.63 3.27
C VAL A 252 -0.86 -10.02 3.02
N MET A 253 -0.18 -9.56 4.07
CA MET A 253 1.18 -9.02 3.95
C MET A 253 2.19 -10.10 3.53
N ALA A 254 2.03 -11.34 4.02
CA ALA A 254 2.88 -12.46 3.65
C ALA A 254 2.73 -12.83 2.17
N ASP A 255 1.50 -12.91 1.66
CA ASP A 255 1.23 -13.17 0.25
C ASP A 255 1.82 -12.08 -0.63
N ALA A 256 1.60 -10.81 -0.26
CA ALA A 256 2.11 -9.67 -0.99
C ALA A 256 3.65 -9.68 -1.07
N LEU A 257 4.32 -9.96 0.06
CA LEU A 257 5.78 -10.03 0.09
C LEU A 257 6.32 -11.21 -0.74
N ALA A 258 5.63 -12.36 -0.72
CA ALA A 258 6.00 -13.49 -1.57
C ALA A 258 5.87 -13.15 -3.07
N ILE A 259 4.80 -12.45 -3.48
CA ILE A 259 4.63 -11.99 -4.86
C ILE A 259 5.72 -11.00 -5.25
N LEU A 260 6.08 -10.05 -4.37
CA LEU A 260 7.16 -9.11 -4.62
C LEU A 260 8.50 -9.82 -4.84
N HIS A 261 8.87 -10.72 -3.93
CA HIS A 261 10.16 -11.41 -4.02
C HIS A 261 10.22 -12.37 -5.21
N TRP A 262 9.19 -13.17 -5.42
CA TRP A 262 9.32 -14.34 -6.30
C TRP A 262 8.74 -14.14 -7.69
N SER A 263 7.73 -13.28 -7.83
CA SER A 263 7.14 -12.92 -9.12
C SER A 263 7.69 -11.62 -9.68
N ALA A 264 7.75 -10.55 -8.87
CA ALA A 264 8.27 -9.26 -9.32
C ALA A 264 9.80 -9.17 -9.26
N LYS A 265 10.46 -10.04 -8.49
CA LYS A 265 11.90 -10.02 -8.21
C LYS A 265 12.35 -8.67 -7.62
N VAL A 266 11.56 -8.15 -6.69
CA VAL A 266 11.75 -6.85 -6.03
C VAL A 266 11.90 -7.05 -4.52
N ASP A 267 12.81 -6.31 -3.88
CA ASP A 267 13.15 -6.46 -2.47
C ASP A 267 12.07 -5.99 -1.47
N GLY A 268 11.13 -5.17 -1.90
CA GLY A 268 10.07 -4.64 -1.06
C GLY A 268 10.53 -3.56 -0.09
N ASN A 269 11.64 -2.87 -0.36
CA ASN A 269 12.14 -1.80 0.50
C ASN A 269 11.25 -0.54 0.42
N ASP A 270 10.95 0.03 1.60
CA ASP A 270 10.09 1.20 1.88
C ASP A 270 8.64 1.10 1.35
N ILE A 271 8.15 -0.11 1.05
CA ILE A 271 6.75 -0.29 0.63
C ILE A 271 5.79 0.00 1.78
N GLU A 272 4.62 0.54 1.46
CA GLU A 272 3.59 0.89 2.43
C GLU A 272 2.33 0.05 2.28
N PHE A 273 1.90 -0.55 3.38
CA PHE A 273 0.58 -1.19 3.50
C PHE A 273 -0.42 -0.23 4.11
N VAL A 274 -1.44 0.14 3.34
CA VAL A 274 -2.46 1.11 3.77
C VAL A 274 -3.88 0.58 3.64
N LEU A 275 -4.75 0.99 4.56
CA LEU A 275 -6.19 0.94 4.38
C LEU A 275 -6.62 2.22 3.66
N GLY A 276 -7.09 2.01 2.44
CA GLY A 276 -7.74 3.00 1.61
C GLY A 276 -9.10 2.48 1.17
N SER A 277 -9.79 3.23 0.33
CA SER A 277 -11.05 2.74 -0.24
C SER A 277 -11.13 2.94 -1.74
N ALA A 278 -12.03 2.17 -2.34
CA ALA A 278 -12.35 2.22 -3.75
C ALA A 278 -13.84 1.94 -3.96
N SER A 279 -14.33 2.19 -5.17
CA SER A 279 -15.64 1.71 -5.58
C SER A 279 -15.62 0.19 -5.78
N THR A 280 -16.79 -0.42 -5.70
CA THR A 280 -16.98 -1.86 -5.92
C THR A 280 -16.46 -2.27 -7.31
N GLU A 281 -16.79 -1.47 -8.32
CA GLU A 281 -16.41 -1.68 -9.72
C GLU A 281 -14.89 -1.63 -9.89
N THR A 282 -14.22 -0.73 -9.16
CA THR A 282 -12.75 -0.68 -9.15
C THR A 282 -12.14 -1.97 -8.64
N LEU A 283 -12.63 -2.50 -7.51
CA LEU A 283 -12.10 -3.74 -6.93
C LEU A 283 -12.32 -4.93 -7.87
N TYR A 284 -13.48 -5.01 -8.54
CA TYR A 284 -13.73 -6.01 -9.58
C TYR A 284 -12.70 -5.92 -10.71
N ARG A 285 -12.41 -4.71 -11.21
CA ARG A 285 -11.46 -4.52 -12.31
C ARG A 285 -10.03 -4.89 -11.92
N THR A 286 -9.59 -4.56 -10.72
CA THR A 286 -8.24 -4.90 -10.24
C THR A 286 -8.10 -6.39 -9.91
N ALA A 287 -9.19 -7.06 -9.55
CA ALA A 287 -9.19 -8.49 -9.26
C ALA A 287 -9.13 -9.38 -10.52
N VAL A 288 -9.47 -8.87 -11.70
CA VAL A 288 -9.54 -9.66 -12.94
C VAL A 288 -8.17 -9.71 -13.63
N GLY A 289 -7.52 -10.88 -13.60
CA GLY A 289 -6.24 -11.17 -14.26
C GLY A 289 -6.43 -11.90 -15.60
N PRO A 290 -5.34 -12.09 -16.39
CA PRO A 290 -5.39 -12.68 -17.74
C PRO A 290 -6.14 -14.01 -17.82
N GLU A 291 -6.03 -14.83 -16.78
CA GLU A 291 -6.73 -16.11 -16.71
C GLU A 291 -8.22 -15.92 -16.45
N GLU A 292 -8.62 -15.05 -15.51
CA GLU A 292 -10.02 -14.74 -15.25
C GLU A 292 -10.73 -14.12 -16.46
N LEU A 293 -10.01 -13.30 -17.26
CA LEU A 293 -10.56 -12.66 -18.46
C LEU A 293 -11.16 -13.66 -19.45
N LYS A 294 -10.66 -14.90 -19.50
CA LYS A 294 -11.14 -15.94 -20.44
C LYS A 294 -12.54 -16.44 -20.11
N TYR A 295 -13.03 -16.18 -18.90
CA TYR A 295 -14.25 -16.77 -18.37
C TYR A 295 -15.32 -15.74 -17.98
N ILE A 296 -14.98 -14.45 -17.95
CA ILE A 296 -15.97 -13.38 -17.76
C ILE A 296 -16.76 -13.15 -19.06
N THR A 297 -18.04 -12.80 -18.92
CA THR A 297 -18.91 -12.51 -20.07
C THR A 297 -18.69 -11.10 -20.59
N LYS A 298 -19.07 -10.83 -21.84
CA LYS A 298 -19.07 -9.48 -22.44
C LYS A 298 -19.87 -8.45 -21.63
N ASP A 299 -20.83 -8.92 -20.83
CA ASP A 299 -21.73 -8.12 -20.00
C ASP A 299 -21.25 -8.04 -18.53
N SER A 300 -20.02 -8.53 -18.24
CA SER A 300 -19.43 -8.50 -16.90
C SER A 300 -19.23 -7.05 -16.40
N PRO A 301 -19.49 -6.76 -15.10
CA PRO A 301 -19.16 -5.47 -14.48
C PRO A 301 -17.70 -5.06 -14.65
N ALA A 302 -16.78 -6.02 -14.84
CA ALA A 302 -15.38 -5.74 -15.13
C ALA A 302 -15.15 -4.96 -16.43
N HIS A 303 -16.09 -5.03 -17.38
CA HIS A 303 -16.04 -4.26 -18.63
C HIS A 303 -16.72 -2.89 -18.52
N ASN A 304 -17.50 -2.64 -17.46
CA ASN A 304 -18.19 -1.37 -17.30
C ASN A 304 -17.19 -0.27 -16.90
N ARG A 305 -16.94 0.65 -17.84
CA ARG A 305 -16.14 1.88 -17.63
C ARG A 305 -17.00 3.10 -17.31
N ALA A 306 -18.32 3.01 -17.47
CA ALA A 306 -19.19 4.18 -17.64
C ALA A 306 -19.73 4.76 -16.33
N ASP A 307 -19.96 3.96 -15.31
CA ASP A 307 -20.59 4.43 -14.06
C ASP A 307 -19.70 4.15 -12.85
N PHE A 308 -18.77 5.08 -12.57
CA PHE A 308 -18.02 5.04 -11.33
C PHE A 308 -18.90 5.57 -10.20
N ASP A 309 -19.44 4.66 -9.37
CA ASP A 309 -20.23 5.05 -8.21
C ASP A 309 -19.27 5.52 -7.09
N PHE A 310 -19.10 6.83 -6.96
CA PHE A 310 -18.30 7.43 -5.88
C PHE A 310 -18.96 7.32 -4.50
N THR A 311 -20.24 6.94 -4.46
CA THR A 311 -21.02 6.80 -3.22
C THR A 311 -20.83 5.43 -2.59
N LYS A 312 -20.64 4.34 -3.34
CA LYS A 312 -20.37 3.01 -2.77
C LYS A 312 -18.88 2.81 -2.53
N ARG A 313 -18.48 2.63 -1.28
CA ARG A 313 -17.07 2.56 -0.89
C ARG A 313 -16.76 1.33 -0.06
N HIS A 314 -15.74 0.61 -0.51
CA HIS A 314 -15.15 -0.55 0.15
C HIS A 314 -13.79 -0.17 0.67
N ILE A 315 -13.50 -0.53 1.92
CA ILE A 315 -12.15 -0.39 2.48
C ILE A 315 -11.37 -1.66 2.16
N HIS A 316 -10.15 -1.47 1.68
CA HIS A 316 -9.30 -2.57 1.24
C HIS A 316 -7.85 -2.30 1.66
N VAL A 317 -7.04 -3.35 1.72
CA VAL A 317 -5.59 -3.22 1.87
C VAL A 317 -4.99 -2.84 0.51
N TRP A 318 -4.14 -1.82 0.50
CA TRP A 318 -3.41 -1.37 -0.66
C TRP A 318 -1.91 -1.43 -0.38
N LEU A 319 -1.14 -1.74 -1.42
CA LEU A 319 0.31 -1.66 -1.42
C LEU A 319 0.77 -0.52 -2.35
N LEU A 320 1.65 0.35 -1.86
CA LEU A 320 2.18 1.49 -2.61
C LEU A 320 3.59 1.89 -2.14
N ASP A 321 4.13 2.94 -2.76
CA ASP A 321 5.48 3.52 -2.57
C ASP A 321 6.60 2.55 -2.94
N PHE A 322 6.94 2.51 -4.23
CA PHE A 322 7.96 1.60 -4.75
C PHE A 322 9.26 2.35 -5.07
N ASN A 323 9.40 3.59 -4.63
CA ASN A 323 10.50 4.48 -5.00
C ASN A 323 11.85 4.10 -4.38
N GLN A 324 11.89 3.25 -3.35
CA GLN A 324 13.14 2.74 -2.75
C GLN A 324 13.38 1.25 -3.02
N CYS A 325 12.46 0.60 -3.71
CA CYS A 325 12.59 -0.78 -4.11
C CYS A 325 13.67 -0.95 -5.19
N VAL A 326 14.36 -2.09 -5.14
CA VAL A 326 15.28 -2.52 -6.20
C VAL A 326 14.97 -3.95 -6.62
N THR A 327 15.37 -4.29 -7.85
CA THR A 327 15.26 -5.66 -8.36
C THR A 327 16.45 -6.50 -7.90
N PHE A 328 16.26 -7.81 -7.80
CA PHE A 328 17.33 -8.76 -7.49
C PHE A 328 17.21 -10.03 -8.34
N ASP A 329 18.29 -10.79 -8.42
CA ASP A 329 18.36 -12.08 -9.09
C ASP A 329 19.03 -13.11 -8.17
N GLU A 330 18.29 -14.17 -7.82
CA GLU A 330 18.78 -15.22 -6.91
C GLU A 330 20.02 -15.95 -7.43
N GLU A 331 20.21 -16.01 -8.76
CA GLU A 331 21.31 -16.73 -9.40
C GLU A 331 22.55 -15.85 -9.57
N ASN A 332 22.34 -14.57 -9.84
CA ASN A 332 23.42 -13.65 -10.22
C ASN A 332 23.88 -12.72 -9.07
N ASP A 333 23.04 -12.48 -8.07
CA ASP A 333 23.35 -11.58 -6.97
C ASP A 333 23.73 -12.35 -5.69
N PRO A 334 25.02 -12.48 -5.33
CA PRO A 334 25.42 -13.27 -4.15
C PRO A 334 24.84 -12.73 -2.82
N ASP A 335 24.47 -11.46 -2.79
CA ASP A 335 23.94 -10.75 -1.62
C ASP A 335 22.41 -10.62 -1.61
N TRP A 336 21.69 -11.27 -2.53
CA TRP A 336 20.22 -11.14 -2.64
C TRP A 336 19.52 -11.38 -1.29
N LEU A 337 19.96 -12.39 -0.52
CA LEU A 337 19.35 -12.74 0.76
C LEU A 337 19.54 -11.63 1.79
N GLN A 338 20.71 -10.99 1.80
CA GLN A 338 21.01 -9.88 2.68
C GLN A 338 20.22 -8.62 2.30
N LEU A 339 20.00 -8.40 1.00
CA LEU A 339 19.15 -7.32 0.49
C LEU A 339 17.71 -7.49 0.98
N LEU A 340 17.09 -8.66 0.77
CA LEU A 340 15.71 -8.91 1.23
C LEU A 340 15.58 -8.79 2.76
N THR A 341 16.55 -9.33 3.49
CA THR A 341 16.56 -9.26 4.97
C THR A 341 16.63 -7.80 5.43
N ARG A 342 17.46 -6.98 4.78
CA ARG A 342 17.56 -5.54 5.11
C ARG A 342 16.26 -4.81 4.82
N ALA A 343 15.65 -5.03 3.66
CA ALA A 343 14.37 -4.42 3.32
C ALA A 343 13.30 -4.75 4.37
N PHE A 344 13.17 -6.02 4.78
CA PHE A 344 12.22 -6.43 5.83
C PHE A 344 12.44 -5.69 7.17
N TRP A 345 13.69 -5.49 7.57
CA TRP A 345 14.02 -4.92 8.88
C TRP A 345 14.09 -3.40 8.90
N PHE A 346 14.46 -2.75 7.80
CA PHE A 346 14.58 -1.30 7.69
C PHE A 346 13.30 -0.61 7.30
N ASN A 347 12.36 -1.33 6.68
CA ASN A 347 11.02 -0.82 6.53
C ASN A 347 10.45 -0.42 7.90
N ASP A 348 9.58 0.58 7.86
CA ASP A 348 8.62 0.78 8.92
C ASP A 348 7.99 -0.58 9.31
N PRO A 349 7.63 -0.79 10.59
CA PRO A 349 7.20 -2.09 11.12
C PRO A 349 5.80 -2.52 10.66
N TYR A 350 5.57 -2.61 9.34
CA TYR A 350 4.37 -3.12 8.71
C TYR A 350 4.18 -4.61 9.03
N TYR A 351 5.23 -5.41 8.80
CA TYR A 351 5.22 -6.84 9.06
C TYR A 351 5.26 -7.17 10.56
N PRO A 352 4.64 -8.28 11.01
CA PRO A 352 4.88 -8.81 12.34
C PRO A 352 6.38 -9.02 12.59
N ARG A 353 6.86 -8.65 13.79
CA ARG A 353 8.28 -8.83 14.11
C ARG A 353 8.53 -10.29 14.51
N PRO A 354 9.58 -10.93 13.96
CA PRO A 354 9.98 -12.25 14.42
C PRO A 354 10.44 -12.15 15.87
N VAL A 355 10.22 -13.22 16.63
CA VAL A 355 10.72 -13.36 17.99
C VAL A 355 10.16 -12.23 18.88
N SER A 356 8.94 -12.40 19.41
CA SER A 356 8.32 -11.51 20.44
C SER A 356 8.12 -12.22 21.79
N ASP A 357 8.09 -11.46 22.89
CA ASP A 357 7.70 -11.97 24.23
C ASP A 357 6.17 -11.92 24.41
N HIS A 358 5.47 -11.21 23.51
CA HIS A 358 4.03 -11.08 23.56
C HIS A 358 3.40 -12.24 22.77
N PRO A 359 2.56 -13.10 23.40
CA PRO A 359 2.02 -14.30 22.73
C PRO A 359 1.26 -13.99 21.44
N ALA A 360 0.52 -12.87 21.39
CA ALA A 360 -0.19 -12.47 20.17
C ALA A 360 0.75 -12.09 19.02
N ASP A 361 1.92 -11.51 19.32
CA ASP A 361 2.91 -11.17 18.29
C ASP A 361 3.61 -12.42 17.77
N THR A 362 3.90 -13.38 18.65
CA THR A 362 4.41 -14.69 18.26
C THR A 362 3.45 -15.39 17.30
N ALA A 363 2.15 -15.42 17.63
CA ALA A 363 1.14 -16.00 16.75
C ALA A 363 1.02 -15.26 15.40
N LEU A 364 1.17 -13.93 15.39
CA LEU A 364 1.19 -13.14 14.14
C LEU A 364 2.41 -13.48 13.28
N TRP A 365 3.60 -13.60 13.88
CA TRP A 365 4.79 -14.00 13.15
C TRP A 365 4.68 -15.42 12.60
N GLU A 366 4.22 -16.39 13.40
CA GLU A 366 4.02 -17.77 12.96
C GLU A 366 3.05 -17.83 11.77
N SER A 367 1.91 -17.15 11.85
CA SER A 367 0.96 -17.08 10.75
C SER A 367 1.52 -16.36 9.52
N PHE A 368 2.36 -15.34 9.70
CA PHE A 368 3.02 -14.65 8.59
C PHE A 368 4.04 -15.57 7.90
N ALA A 369 4.92 -16.20 8.67
CA ALA A 369 5.98 -17.07 8.16
C ALA A 369 5.41 -18.30 7.45
N GLU A 370 4.43 -18.98 8.06
CA GLU A 370 3.74 -20.12 7.45
C GLU A 370 3.08 -19.73 6.12
N ARG A 371 2.33 -18.61 6.11
CA ARG A 371 1.66 -18.14 4.91
C ARG A 371 2.64 -17.69 3.83
N TYR A 372 3.73 -17.02 4.20
CA TYR A 372 4.76 -16.60 3.26
C TYR A 372 5.39 -17.81 2.57
N LEU A 373 5.71 -18.86 3.33
CA LEU A 373 6.25 -20.10 2.78
C LEU A 373 5.23 -20.81 1.89
N TYR A 374 3.96 -20.89 2.30
CA TYR A 374 2.88 -21.41 1.47
C TYR A 374 2.77 -20.67 0.13
N ALA A 375 2.67 -19.33 0.17
CA ALA A 375 2.55 -18.51 -1.03
C ALA A 375 3.76 -18.68 -1.95
N SER A 376 4.96 -18.72 -1.38
CA SER A 376 6.21 -18.86 -2.13
C SER A 376 6.30 -20.19 -2.89
N GLN A 377 5.74 -21.28 -2.36
CA GLN A 377 5.70 -22.59 -3.04
C GLN A 377 4.92 -22.57 -4.36
N HIS A 378 3.98 -21.64 -4.51
CA HIS A 378 3.24 -21.44 -5.77
C HIS A 378 3.99 -20.57 -6.78
N LEU A 379 5.07 -19.89 -6.35
CA LEU A 379 5.75 -18.86 -7.15
C LEU A 379 7.19 -19.24 -7.51
N THR A 380 7.84 -20.07 -6.71
CA THR A 380 9.23 -20.52 -6.94
C THR A 380 9.46 -21.94 -6.40
N ASN A 381 10.37 -22.66 -7.04
CA ASN A 381 10.89 -23.95 -6.54
C ASN A 381 12.24 -23.81 -5.82
N SER A 382 12.75 -22.57 -5.68
CA SER A 382 14.03 -22.34 -5.01
C SER A 382 13.93 -22.57 -3.49
N ALA A 383 15.06 -22.80 -2.84
CA ALA A 383 15.14 -22.80 -1.37
C ALA A 383 15.15 -21.38 -0.77
N GLY A 384 15.07 -20.35 -1.62
CA GLY A 384 15.14 -18.94 -1.23
C GLY A 384 14.14 -18.53 -0.13
N PRO A 385 12.85 -18.93 -0.21
CA PRO A 385 11.84 -18.60 0.80
C PRO A 385 12.19 -19.08 2.21
N ALA A 386 12.64 -20.32 2.35
CA ALA A 386 13.01 -20.88 3.65
C ALA A 386 14.25 -20.20 4.22
N ARG A 387 15.26 -19.93 3.37
CA ARG A 387 16.48 -19.20 3.76
C ARG A 387 16.16 -17.78 4.21
N PHE A 388 15.21 -17.11 3.55
CA PHE A 388 14.76 -15.78 3.91
C PHE A 388 14.09 -15.73 5.30
N ILE A 389 13.11 -16.60 5.56
CA ILE A 389 12.46 -16.68 6.88
C ILE A 389 13.49 -16.98 7.97
N GLN A 390 14.35 -17.98 7.77
CA GLN A 390 15.40 -18.31 8.73
C GLN A 390 16.30 -17.10 9.02
N LYS A 391 16.76 -16.39 7.97
CA LYS A 391 17.67 -15.25 8.12
C LYS A 391 17.03 -14.09 8.88
N ILE A 392 15.74 -13.84 8.66
CA ILE A 392 14.98 -12.82 9.41
C ILE A 392 14.86 -13.19 10.89
N GLU A 393 14.60 -14.45 11.21
CA GLU A 393 14.51 -14.91 12.60
C GLU A 393 15.86 -14.84 13.33
N GLU A 394 16.95 -15.18 12.65
CA GLU A 394 18.32 -15.03 13.15
C GLU A 394 18.62 -13.57 13.48
N GLU A 395 18.39 -12.65 12.53
CA GLU A 395 18.55 -11.21 12.72
C GLU A 395 17.67 -10.69 13.88
N GLY A 396 16.45 -11.23 14.03
CA GLY A 396 15.56 -10.89 15.15
C GLY A 396 16.12 -11.29 16.52
N LYS A 397 16.71 -12.49 16.63
CA LYS A 397 17.39 -12.96 17.84
C LYS A 397 18.61 -12.10 18.17
N GLU A 398 19.38 -11.72 17.15
CA GLU A 398 20.55 -10.85 17.32
C GLU A 398 20.15 -9.47 17.85
N ARG A 399 19.16 -8.83 17.22
CA ARG A 399 18.63 -7.52 17.64
C ARG A 399 18.12 -7.53 19.07
N ARG A 400 17.37 -8.57 19.47
CA ARG A 400 16.94 -8.74 20.86
C ARG A 400 18.09 -8.87 21.83
N THR A 401 19.09 -9.66 21.47
CA THR A 401 20.28 -9.87 22.31
C THR A 401 21.02 -8.54 22.51
N MET A 402 21.12 -7.70 21.47
CA MET A 402 21.70 -6.36 21.59
C MET A 402 20.91 -5.45 22.53
N ILE A 403 19.58 -5.42 22.40
CA ILE A 403 18.69 -4.64 23.30
C ILE A 403 18.86 -5.09 24.76
N SER A 404 18.94 -6.40 25.01
CA SER A 404 19.14 -6.95 26.35
C SER A 404 20.50 -6.58 26.94
N LYS A 405 21.54 -6.42 26.12
CA LYS A 405 22.90 -6.08 26.56
C LYS A 405 23.11 -4.57 26.79
N GLN A 406 22.41 -3.70 26.04
CA GLN A 406 22.60 -2.24 26.09
C GLN A 406 21.63 -1.51 27.05
N GLY A 407 20.68 -2.21 27.67
CA GLY A 407 19.71 -1.61 28.60
C GLY A 407 18.61 -0.78 27.90
N LYS A 408 17.43 -0.70 28.52
CA LYS A 408 16.21 -0.07 27.95
C LYS A 408 16.35 1.43 27.64
N ASP A 409 17.37 2.11 28.16
CA ASP A 409 17.60 3.54 27.95
C ASP A 409 18.34 3.88 26.64
N SER A 410 18.75 2.87 25.88
CA SER A 410 19.49 3.02 24.61
C SER A 410 18.64 2.83 23.35
N LEU A 411 17.30 2.76 23.48
CA LEU A 411 16.39 2.44 22.36
C LEU A 411 16.54 3.39 21.17
N LEU A 412 16.97 4.64 21.42
CA LEU A 412 17.33 5.60 20.37
C LEU A 412 18.75 5.39 19.82
N GLY A 413 19.69 4.89 20.63
CA GLY A 413 21.09 4.64 20.27
C GLY A 413 21.26 3.47 19.31
N ALA A 414 20.63 2.32 19.58
CA ALA A 414 20.74 1.14 18.71
C ALA A 414 20.09 1.33 17.33
N LEU A 415 18.98 2.09 17.26
CA LEU A 415 18.34 2.47 16.00
C LEU A 415 19.14 3.55 15.23
N MET A 416 19.93 4.37 15.93
CA MET A 416 20.70 5.48 15.32
C MET A 416 22.16 5.12 15.00
N GLU A 417 22.80 4.19 15.70
CA GLU A 417 24.16 3.72 15.39
C GLU A 417 24.18 2.91 14.09
N GLY A 418 23.18 2.05 13.86
CA GLY A 418 22.98 1.42 12.55
C GLY A 418 22.75 2.43 11.42
N CYS A 419 22.15 3.60 11.71
CA CYS A 419 21.97 4.69 10.73
C CYS A 419 23.26 5.50 10.46
N LYS A 420 24.12 5.68 11.47
CA LYS A 420 25.32 6.52 11.35
C LYS A 420 26.48 5.84 10.61
N GLU A 421 26.67 4.54 10.76
CA GLU A 421 27.75 3.83 10.05
C GLU A 421 27.46 3.71 8.54
N MET A 422 26.19 3.70 8.12
CA MET A 422 25.82 3.59 6.69
C MET A 422 25.75 4.92 5.92
N GLN A 423 25.50 6.06 6.56
CA GLN A 423 25.59 7.36 5.85
C GLN A 423 27.04 7.75 5.51
N ILE A 424 28.03 7.19 6.22
CA ILE A 424 29.45 7.43 5.94
C ILE A 424 29.94 6.53 4.80
N GLY A 425 29.46 5.28 4.72
CA GLY A 425 29.84 4.33 3.67
C GLY A 425 29.33 4.66 2.25
N ILE A 426 28.23 5.41 2.13
CA ILE A 426 27.70 5.85 0.81
C ILE A 426 28.33 7.18 0.35
N LYS A 427 28.93 7.96 1.25
CA LYS A 427 29.54 9.27 0.92
C LYS A 427 31.00 9.23 0.49
N THR A 428 31.71 8.11 0.63
CA THR A 428 33.15 8.03 0.35
C THR A 428 33.53 7.28 -0.94
N GLY A 429 32.54 6.88 -1.76
CA GLY A 429 32.77 6.19 -3.04
C GLY A 429 33.10 7.05 -4.26
N PHE A 430 33.35 8.35 -4.12
CA PHE A 430 33.76 9.21 -5.23
C PHE A 430 34.88 10.17 -4.81
N ILE A 431 36.14 9.73 -4.91
CA ILE A 431 37.29 10.64 -4.98
C ILE A 431 38.19 10.26 -6.17
N SER A 432 38.25 11.22 -7.09
CA SER A 432 39.25 11.56 -8.10
C SER A 432 39.88 10.48 -8.98
N ASN A 433 39.56 10.54 -10.27
CA ASN A 433 40.59 10.51 -11.30
C ASN A 433 40.61 11.86 -12.02
N ALA A 434 41.61 12.66 -11.65
CA ALA A 434 42.02 13.84 -12.38
C ALA A 434 42.68 13.42 -13.70
N LEU A 435 42.23 14.00 -14.82
CA LEU A 435 42.99 14.01 -16.07
C LEU A 435 43.87 15.27 -16.09
N PRO A 436 45.18 15.16 -16.35
CA PRO A 436 46.05 16.32 -16.44
C PRO A 436 45.92 16.97 -17.83
N HIS A 437 45.81 18.29 -17.84
CA HIS A 437 46.10 19.12 -18.99
C HIS A 437 47.54 18.91 -19.45
N GLN A 438 47.75 18.62 -20.74
CA GLN A 438 48.90 19.13 -21.49
C GLN A 438 48.54 19.40 -22.96
N ARG A 439 48.72 20.68 -23.32
CA ARG A 439 48.92 21.34 -24.62
C ARG A 439 47.74 21.48 -25.58
#